data_AF-A0A6J5EA95-F1
#
_entry.id   AF-A0A6J5EA95-F1
#
_cell.length_a   1.000
_cell.length_b   1.000
_cell.length_c   1.000
_cell.angle_alpha   90.00
_cell.angle_beta   90.00
_cell.angle_gamma   90.00
#
_symmetry.space_group_name_H-M   'P 1'
#
loop_
_entity.id
_entity.type
_entity.pdbx_description
1 polymer ?
#
loop_
_entity_poly.entity_id
_entity_poly.type
_entity_poly.pdbx_seq_one_letter_code
_entity_poly.pdbx_strand_id
1 'polypeptide(L)'
;MVEEADLVIADASFPSTGLGIELQIAEGSGIPVIMLVGDLGINRVKGAQYQNPNREYHDLQIGKGIVSLMALGLPAIRKIVTYNTFSEAIQGAVEAVRLYC
;
A
#
# COMPACT_ATOMS: atom_id res chain seq x y z
N MET A 1 -4.60 15.47 12.91
CA MET A 1 -4.69 13.99 13.02
C MET A 1 -3.59 13.27 12.23
N VAL A 2 -3.47 13.42 10.90
CA VAL A 2 -2.27 12.97 10.15
C VAL A 2 -1.15 14.01 10.19
N GLU A 3 -1.49 15.29 9.99
CA GLU A 3 -0.54 16.41 9.91
C GLU A 3 0.25 16.68 11.20
N GLU A 4 -0.19 16.10 12.31
CA GLU A 4 0.43 16.23 13.64
C GLU A 4 1.20 14.97 14.04
N ALA A 5 1.20 13.92 13.21
CA ALA A 5 1.85 12.66 13.53
C ALA A 5 3.36 12.74 13.23
N ASP A 6 4.18 12.16 14.09
CA ASP A 6 5.62 11.98 13.83
C ASP A 6 5.89 10.86 12.79
N LEU A 7 4.96 9.91 12.69
CA LEU A 7 5.03 8.73 11.84
C LEU A 7 3.63 8.19 11.58
N VAL A 8 3.36 7.75 10.35
CA VAL A 8 2.11 7.07 9.98
C VAL A 8 2.37 5.60 9.74
N ILE A 9 1.55 4.73 10.32
CA ILE A 9 1.48 3.31 9.99
C ILE A 9 0.18 3.09 9.22
N ALA A 10 0.30 2.73 7.95
CA ALA A 10 -0.81 2.68 7.01
C ALA A 10 -0.99 1.24 6.50
N ASP A 11 -2.16 0.63 6.77
CA ASP A 11 -2.49 -0.68 6.20
C ASP A 11 -3.18 -0.52 4.83
N ALA A 12 -2.48 -0.94 3.78
CA ALA A 12 -2.92 -0.87 2.38
C ALA A 12 -3.36 -2.23 1.83
N SER A 13 -3.66 -3.21 2.69
CA SER A 13 -4.14 -4.53 2.27
C SER A 13 -5.48 -4.46 1.54
N PHE A 14 -6.36 -3.56 1.97
CA PHE A 14 -7.61 -3.20 1.29
C PHE A 14 -7.64 -1.67 1.14
N PRO A 15 -7.02 -1.12 0.09
CA PRO A 15 -6.88 0.33 -0.02
C PRO A 15 -8.25 0.97 -0.19
N SER A 16 -8.48 2.05 0.55
CA SER A 16 -9.67 2.90 0.43
C SER A 16 -9.29 4.27 -0.15
N THR A 17 -10.26 5.01 -0.66
CA THR A 17 -10.05 6.41 -1.07
C THR A 17 -9.56 7.26 0.11
N GLY A 18 -10.06 7.02 1.32
CA GLY A 18 -9.62 7.71 2.53
C GLY A 18 -8.14 7.50 2.82
N LEU A 19 -7.67 6.24 2.75
CA LEU A 19 -6.24 5.92 2.88
C LEU A 19 -5.41 6.66 1.84
N GLY A 20 -5.87 6.72 0.59
CA GLY A 20 -5.18 7.47 -0.47
C GLY A 20 -5.01 8.95 -0.12
N ILE A 21 -6.06 9.58 0.43
CA ILE A 21 -6.02 10.99 0.87
C ILE A 21 -5.03 11.16 2.04
N GLU A 22 -5.08 10.29 3.04
CA GLU A 22 -4.18 10.34 4.20
C GLU A 22 -2.71 10.19 3.80
N LEU A 23 -2.42 9.32 2.83
CA LEU A 23 -1.07 9.16 2.28
C LEU A 23 -0.59 10.42 1.53
N GLN A 24 -1.47 11.12 0.82
CA GLN A 24 -1.10 12.40 0.18
C GLN A 24 -0.85 13.50 1.20
N ILE A 25 -1.62 13.55 2.29
CA ILE A 25 -1.41 14.50 3.37
C ILE A 25 -0.06 14.23 4.06
N ALA A 26 0.25 12.96 4.35
CA ALA A 26 1.55 12.59 4.92
C ALA A 26 2.72 12.98 4.00
N GLU A 27 2.60 12.71 2.69
CA GLU A 27 3.59 13.13 1.69
C GLU A 27 3.78 14.66 1.68
N GLY A 28 2.69 15.43 1.59
CA GLY A 28 2.74 16.89 1.55
C GLY A 28 3.36 17.51 2.80
N SER A 29 3.20 16.86 3.95
CA SER A 29 3.77 17.28 5.23
C SER A 29 5.17 16.69 5.51
N GLY A 30 5.71 15.87 4.61
CA GLY A 30 7.00 15.19 4.80
C GLY A 30 7.02 14.17 5.93
N ILE A 31 5.85 13.71 6.38
CA ILE A 31 5.70 12.77 7.49
C ILE A 31 6.01 11.36 6.97
N PRO A 32 6.95 10.62 7.59
CA PRO A 32 7.30 9.29 7.15
C PRO A 32 6.11 8.33 7.30
N VAL A 33 6.02 7.38 6.37
CA VAL A 33 5.00 6.34 6.33
C VAL A 33 5.66 4.97 6.32
N ILE A 34 5.19 4.09 7.20
CA ILE A 34 5.39 2.64 7.13
C ILE A 34 4.12 2.04 6.55
N MET A 35 4.23 1.40 5.40
CA MET A 35 3.09 0.77 4.74
C MET A 35 3.05 -0.73 5.04
N LEU A 36 1.91 -1.22 5.51
CA LEU A 36 1.61 -2.64 5.66
C LEU A 36 0.84 -3.11 4.42
N VAL A 37 1.24 -4.25 3.86
CA VAL A 37 0.63 -4.85 2.67
C VAL A 37 0.41 -6.33 2.90
N GLY A 38 -0.80 -6.69 3.30
CA GLY A 38 -1.21 -8.06 3.52
C GLY A 38 -1.48 -8.80 2.21
N ASP A 39 -1.12 -10.07 2.14
CA ASP A 39 -1.64 -11.02 1.15
C ASP A 39 -2.58 -12.01 1.85
N LEU A 40 -3.87 -11.67 1.87
CA LEU A 40 -4.89 -12.41 2.61
C LEU A 40 -5.69 -13.34 1.69
N GLY A 41 -5.21 -13.57 0.46
CA GLY A 41 -5.83 -14.42 -0.55
C GLY A 41 -7.11 -13.84 -1.19
N ILE A 42 -7.81 -12.93 -0.51
CA ILE A 42 -9.05 -12.30 -0.99
C ILE A 42 -8.84 -10.89 -1.54
N ASN A 43 -7.70 -10.27 -1.25
CA ASN A 43 -7.38 -8.89 -1.62
C ASN A 43 -6.47 -8.79 -2.86
N ARG A 44 -6.45 -9.86 -3.67
CA ARG A 44 -5.78 -9.89 -4.97
C ARG A 44 -6.76 -9.62 -6.10
N VAL A 45 -6.46 -8.62 -6.92
CA VAL A 45 -7.21 -8.40 -8.17
C VAL A 45 -6.74 -9.39 -9.21
N LYS A 46 -7.69 -10.18 -9.74
CA LYS A 46 -7.42 -11.10 -10.84
C LYS A 46 -7.01 -10.31 -12.08
N GLY A 47 -6.06 -10.84 -12.84
CA GLY A 47 -5.80 -10.33 -14.18
C GLY A 47 -7.06 -10.48 -15.05
N ALA A 48 -7.25 -9.55 -15.97
CA ALA A 48 -8.27 -9.61 -17.00
C ALA A 48 -7.60 -9.58 -18.36
N GLN A 49 -8.02 -10.46 -19.27
CA GLN A 49 -7.60 -10.36 -20.66
C GLN A 49 -8.68 -9.60 -21.43
N TYR A 50 -8.26 -8.65 -22.27
CA TYR A 50 -9.18 -7.92 -23.13
C TYR A 50 -8.63 -7.80 -24.54
N GLN A 51 -9.53 -7.59 -25.50
CA GLN A 51 -9.17 -7.29 -26.87
C GLN A 51 -9.34 -5.79 -27.10
N ASN A 52 -8.30 -5.12 -27.59
CA ASN A 52 -8.39 -3.71 -27.94
C ASN A 52 -9.16 -3.52 -29.28
N PRO A 53 -9.55 -2.29 -29.65
CA PRO A 53 -10.25 -2.03 -30.92
C PRO A 53 -9.47 -2.45 -32.18
N ASN A 54 -8.13 -2.57 -32.09
CA ASN A 54 -7.27 -3.05 -33.17
C ASN A 54 -7.21 -4.59 -33.27
N ARG A 55 -8.02 -5.29 -32.47
CA ARG A 55 -8.09 -6.76 -32.36
C ARG A 55 -6.88 -7.44 -31.72
N GLU A 56 -6.00 -6.69 -31.06
CA GLU A 56 -4.90 -7.24 -30.30
C GLU A 56 -5.37 -7.66 -28.90
N TYR A 57 -4.80 -8.75 -28.38
CA TYR A 57 -5.07 -9.22 -27.04
C TYR A 57 -4.05 -8.66 -26.06
N HIS A 58 -4.55 -8.17 -24.92
CA HIS A 58 -3.75 -7.56 -23.87
C HIS A 58 -4.14 -8.16 -22.51
N ASP A 59 -3.12 -8.45 -21.70
CA ASP A 59 -3.32 -8.85 -20.30
C ASP A 59 -3.26 -7.60 -19.41
N LEU A 60 -4.34 -7.36 -18.67
CA LEU A 60 -4.45 -6.27 -17.71
C LEU A 60 -4.35 -6.82 -16.30
N GLN A 61 -3.29 -6.45 -15.58
CA GLN A 61 -3.17 -6.68 -14.15
C GLN A 61 -2.68 -5.41 -13.47
N ILE A 62 -3.51 -4.85 -12.58
CA ILE A 62 -3.16 -3.69 -11.79
C ILE A 62 -2.29 -4.13 -10.61
N GLY A 63 -1.14 -3.48 -10.42
CA GLY A 63 -0.33 -3.58 -9.19
C GLY A 63 0.20 -4.96 -8.84
N LYS A 64 0.46 -5.83 -9.84
CA LYS A 64 0.84 -7.24 -9.62
C LYS A 64 -0.15 -8.02 -8.75
N GLY A 65 -1.42 -7.61 -8.78
CA GLY A 65 -2.50 -8.19 -7.97
C GLY A 65 -2.70 -7.46 -6.63
N ILE A 66 -1.76 -6.63 -6.19
CA ILE A 66 -1.90 -5.80 -4.99
C ILE A 66 -2.51 -4.47 -5.40
N VAL A 67 -3.67 -4.13 -4.84
CA VAL A 67 -4.52 -3.02 -5.32
C VAL A 67 -3.91 -1.64 -5.10
N SER A 68 -2.88 -1.51 -4.26
CA SER A 68 -2.31 -0.21 -3.89
C SER A 68 -1.19 0.26 -4.82
N LEU A 69 -1.47 0.43 -6.12
CA LEU A 69 -0.58 1.19 -7.02
C LEU A 69 -0.42 2.65 -6.54
N MET A 70 -1.41 3.20 -5.84
CA MET A 70 -1.38 4.58 -5.34
C MET A 70 -0.26 4.82 -4.32
N ALA A 71 0.21 3.78 -3.64
CA ALA A 71 1.18 3.93 -2.58
C ALA A 71 2.63 3.68 -3.06
N LEU A 72 2.86 2.82 -4.05
CA LEU A 72 4.22 2.38 -4.43
C LEU A 72 5.14 3.47 -5.01
N GLY A 73 4.65 4.70 -5.19
CA GLY A 73 5.41 5.83 -5.72
C GLY A 73 5.60 7.01 -4.76
N LEU A 74 5.16 6.92 -3.50
CA LEU A 74 5.22 8.04 -2.56
C LEU A 74 6.55 8.09 -1.80
N PRO A 75 7.38 9.15 -1.96
CA PRO A 75 8.65 9.31 -1.23
C PRO A 75 8.55 9.21 0.30
N ALA A 76 7.42 9.59 0.87
CA ALA A 76 7.15 9.49 2.29
C ALA A 76 7.05 8.03 2.76
N ILE A 77 6.80 7.06 1.87
CA ILE A 77 6.88 5.64 2.23
C ILE A 77 8.34 5.25 2.40
N ARG A 78 8.74 5.03 3.65
CA ARG A 78 10.11 4.69 4.03
C ARG A 78 10.31 3.19 4.23
N LYS A 79 9.24 2.46 4.50
CA LYS A 79 9.27 1.00 4.67
C LYS A 79 7.97 0.38 4.21
N ILE A 80 8.08 -0.77 3.54
CA ILE A 80 6.96 -1.65 3.22
C ILE A 80 7.13 -2.95 4.01
N VAL A 81 6.08 -3.36 4.70
CA VAL A 81 6.01 -4.61 5.46
C VAL A 81 4.92 -5.48 4.83
N THR A 82 5.31 -6.62 4.28
CA THR A 82 4.37 -7.61 3.76
C THR A 82 4.04 -8.64 4.83
N TYR A 83 2.78 -9.06 4.91
CA TYR A 83 2.34 -10.03 5.92
C TYR A 83 1.25 -10.95 5.37
N ASN A 84 1.07 -12.14 5.98
CA ASN A 84 -0.05 -13.05 5.68
C ASN A 84 -0.97 -13.25 6.88
N THR A 85 -0.50 -12.89 8.08
CA THR A 85 -1.27 -13.01 9.32
C THR A 85 -1.23 -11.71 10.12
N PHE A 86 -2.21 -11.52 11.00
CA PHE A 86 -2.25 -10.36 11.89
C PHE A 86 -1.00 -10.29 12.80
N SER A 87 -0.54 -11.43 13.33
CA SER A 87 0.66 -11.49 14.17
C SER A 87 1.92 -11.03 13.43
N GLU A 88 2.08 -11.46 12.17
CA GLU A 88 3.17 -10.99 11.31
C GLU A 88 3.08 -9.48 11.05
N ALA A 89 1.88 -8.95 10.83
CA ALA A 89 1.66 -7.52 10.61
C ALA A 89 2.12 -6.69 11.81
N ILE A 90 1.73 -7.09 13.02
CA ILE A 90 2.09 -6.41 14.26
C ILE A 90 3.60 -6.50 14.50
N GLN A 91 4.18 -7.69 14.39
CA GLN A 91 5.62 -7.86 14.59
C GLN A 91 6.42 -7.01 13.59
N GLY A 92 6.06 -7.06 12.31
CA GLY A 92 6.73 -6.30 11.26
C GLY A 92 6.56 -4.78 11.43
N ALA A 93 5.39 -4.32 11.88
CA ALA A 93 5.17 -2.90 12.18
C ALA A 93 6.05 -2.43 13.35
N VAL A 94 6.11 -3.19 14.45
CA VAL A 94 6.97 -2.88 15.61
C VAL A 94 8.44 -2.83 15.20
N GLU A 95 8.91 -3.81 14.43
CA GLU A 95 10.28 -3.83 13.92
C GLU A 95 10.58 -2.63 13.00
N ALA A 96 9.63 -2.24 12.15
CA ALA A 96 9.80 -1.10 11.25
C ALA A 96 9.80 0.25 11.99
N VAL A 97 8.98 0.40 13.05
CA VAL A 97 8.96 1.63 13.88
C VAL A 97 10.29 1.87 14.57
N ARG A 98 11.02 0.81 14.96
CA ARG A 98 12.36 0.93 15.55
C ARG A 98 13.39 1.62 14.66
N LEU A 99 13.13 1.82 13.37
CA LEU A 99 13.97 2.66 12.50
C LEU A 99 13.93 4.15 12.89
N TYR A 100 12.97 4.56 13.73
CA TYR A 100 12.70 5.93 14.14
C TYR A 100 12.87 6.16 15.64
N CYS A 101 13.35 5.15 16.39
CA CYS A 101 13.64 5.21 17.82
C CYS A 101 15.13 5.01 18.07
#